data_AF-V5GZA3-F1
#
_entry.id   AF-V5GZA3-F1
#
_cell.length_a   1.000
_cell.length_b   1.000
_cell.length_c   1.000
_cell.angle_alpha   90.00
_cell.angle_beta   90.00
_cell.angle_gamma   90.00
#
_symmetry.space_group_name_H-M   'P 1'
#
loop_
_entity.id
_entity.type
_entity.pdbx_description
1 polymer ?
#
loop_
_entity_poly.entity_id
_entity_poly.type
_entity_poly.pdbx_seq_one_letter_code
_entity_poly.pdbx_strand_id
1 'polypeptide(L)'
;HQIPTEIRSLVSINRVPKRAEYIFPPISGNVTDLPVKITYVESNFITLEWNQFEMEDQRSLLAYTVYCIEAPSRNITLYDGRDACSQDNWRVYDVANQPGEKKIVQPLPNLKPYTYYAFYVKTYTIASARTGAQSEIKY
;
A
#
# COMPACT_ATOMS: atom_id res chain seq x y z
N HIS A 1 -18.50 28.68 -31.72
CA HIS A 1 -18.36 28.63 -30.25
C HIS A 1 -17.23 27.67 -29.94
N GLN A 2 -16.04 28.22 -29.70
CA GLN A 2 -14.77 27.50 -29.72
C GLN A 2 -14.30 27.38 -28.27
N ILE A 3 -14.21 26.15 -27.78
CA ILE A 3 -13.79 25.84 -26.42
C ILE A 3 -12.31 26.27 -26.27
N PRO A 4 -11.92 27.03 -25.22
CA PRO A 4 -10.57 27.55 -25.07
C PRO A 4 -9.49 26.46 -25.03
N THR A 5 -8.37 26.74 -25.68
CA THR A 5 -7.22 25.85 -25.92
C THR A 5 -6.47 25.39 -24.66
N GLU A 6 -6.80 25.91 -23.47
CA GLU A 6 -6.12 25.57 -22.21
C GLU A 6 -6.44 24.17 -21.67
N ILE A 7 -7.50 23.51 -22.14
CA ILE A 7 -7.86 22.16 -21.66
C ILE A 7 -6.99 21.06 -22.30
N ARG A 8 -6.28 21.35 -23.41
CA ARG A 8 -5.39 20.37 -24.04
C ARG A 8 -4.04 20.18 -23.33
N SER A 9 -3.62 21.10 -22.47
CA SER A 9 -2.34 20.97 -21.74
C SER A 9 -2.47 20.15 -20.45
N LEU A 10 -3.65 20.10 -19.83
CA LEU A 10 -3.88 19.37 -18.57
C LEU A 10 -3.84 17.84 -18.73
N VAL A 11 -4.06 17.32 -19.95
CA VAL A 11 -3.90 15.87 -20.23
C VAL A 11 -2.41 15.48 -20.39
N SER A 12 -1.52 16.45 -20.60
CA SER A 12 -0.10 16.20 -20.86
C SER A 12 0.81 16.34 -19.63
N ILE A 13 0.30 16.81 -18.49
CA ILE A 13 1.09 17.06 -17.27
C ILE A 13 1.12 15.83 -16.33
N ASN A 14 0.32 14.80 -16.60
CA ASN A 14 0.40 13.51 -15.87
C ASN A 14 1.53 12.59 -16.34
N ARG A 15 2.62 13.14 -16.90
CA ARG A 15 3.84 12.34 -17.10
C ARG A 15 4.57 12.27 -15.78
N VAL A 16 4.22 11.26 -14.98
CA VAL A 16 5.10 10.74 -13.95
C VAL A 16 6.47 10.56 -14.59
N PRO A 17 7.55 11.11 -14.02
CA PRO A 17 8.88 10.91 -14.57
C PRO A 17 9.13 9.40 -14.64
N LYS A 18 9.48 8.87 -15.82
CA LYS A 18 9.73 7.43 -16.06
C LYS A 18 10.65 6.77 -15.02
N ARG A 19 11.50 7.56 -14.35
CA ARG A 19 12.39 7.11 -13.28
C ARG A 19 11.66 6.80 -11.96
N ALA A 20 10.54 7.46 -11.68
CA ALA A 20 9.69 7.18 -10.50
C ALA A 20 8.80 5.96 -10.72
N GLU A 21 8.36 5.68 -11.96
CA GLU A 21 7.66 4.42 -12.32
C GLU A 21 8.52 3.18 -12.04
N TYR A 22 9.86 3.31 -12.04
CA TYR A 22 10.78 2.21 -11.73
C TYR A 22 11.00 1.97 -10.24
N ILE A 23 10.72 2.95 -9.39
CA ILE A 23 10.96 2.83 -7.94
C ILE A 23 9.72 2.28 -7.24
N PHE A 24 8.54 2.56 -7.79
CA PHE A 24 7.28 1.94 -7.39
C PHE A 24 6.44 1.73 -8.65
N PRO A 25 6.53 0.57 -9.33
CA PRO A 25 5.66 0.32 -10.46
C PRO A 25 4.22 0.51 -9.99
N PRO A 26 3.40 1.35 -10.67
CA PRO A 26 1.96 1.30 -10.44
C PRO A 26 1.55 -0.16 -10.66
N ILE A 27 0.65 -0.69 -9.82
CA ILE A 27 0.09 -2.01 -10.11
C ILE A 27 -0.69 -1.83 -11.41
N SER A 28 -0.06 -2.11 -12.54
CA SER A 28 -0.59 -1.93 -13.91
C SER A 28 -1.53 -3.07 -14.29
N GLY A 29 -2.13 -3.68 -13.27
CA GLY A 29 -2.73 -5.00 -13.32
C GLY A 29 -4.02 -5.03 -12.53
N ASN A 30 -4.74 -6.15 -12.65
CA ASN A 30 -5.91 -6.38 -11.81
C ASN A 30 -5.47 -6.40 -10.33
N VAL A 31 -5.84 -5.36 -9.58
CA VAL A 31 -5.64 -5.29 -8.14
C VAL A 31 -6.71 -6.15 -7.49
N THR A 32 -6.26 -7.20 -6.81
CA THR A 32 -7.14 -8.09 -6.04
C THR A 32 -7.21 -7.64 -4.59
N ASP A 33 -8.30 -7.97 -3.91
CA ASP A 33 -8.45 -7.68 -2.49
C ASP A 33 -7.54 -8.60 -1.65
N LEU A 34 -6.83 -8.01 -0.69
CA LEU A 34 -6.00 -8.73 0.28
C LEU A 34 -6.66 -8.67 1.67
N PRO A 35 -7.40 -9.70 2.10
CA PRO A 35 -8.08 -9.68 3.38
C PRO A 35 -7.09 -9.82 4.54
N VAL A 36 -6.83 -8.72 5.24
CA VAL A 36 -5.96 -8.64 6.42
C VAL A 36 -6.79 -8.68 7.70
N LYS A 37 -6.30 -9.33 8.75
CA LYS A 37 -6.93 -9.41 10.07
C LYS A 37 -5.96 -8.91 11.14
N ILE A 38 -6.51 -8.30 12.19
CA ILE A 38 -5.77 -8.02 13.41
C ILE A 38 -6.04 -9.19 14.35
N THR A 39 -4.99 -9.92 14.72
CA THR A 39 -5.12 -11.12 15.56
C THR A 39 -4.81 -10.84 17.02
N TYR A 40 -3.97 -9.84 17.29
CA TYR A 40 -3.57 -9.47 18.63
C TYR A 40 -3.31 -7.97 18.72
N VAL A 41 -3.65 -7.38 19.87
CA VAL A 41 -3.54 -5.93 20.13
C VAL A 41 -2.94 -5.74 21.52
N GLU A 42 -1.87 -4.96 21.58
CA GLU A 42 -1.22 -4.56 22.82
C GLU A 42 -0.98 -3.04 22.83
N SER A 43 -0.53 -2.47 23.95
CA SER A 43 -0.40 -1.01 24.09
C SER A 43 0.58 -0.39 23.09
N ASN A 44 1.62 -1.14 22.68
CA ASN A 44 2.72 -0.61 21.87
C ASN A 44 2.90 -1.33 20.52
N PHE A 45 2.10 -2.36 20.23
CA PHE A 45 2.15 -3.10 18.98
C PHE A 45 0.84 -3.83 18.70
N ILE A 46 0.62 -4.18 17.43
CA ILE A 46 -0.44 -5.10 17.01
C ILE A 46 0.16 -6.25 16.20
N THR A 47 -0.58 -7.34 16.06
CA THR A 47 -0.22 -8.42 15.14
C THR A 47 -1.24 -8.50 14.02
N LEU A 48 -0.74 -8.42 12.80
CA LEU A 48 -1.50 -8.56 11.57
C LEU A 48 -1.34 -9.96 11.00
N GLU A 49 -2.39 -10.50 10.41
CA GLU A 49 -2.41 -11.78 9.72
C GLU A 49 -3.13 -11.66 8.38
N TRP A 50 -2.55 -12.18 7.31
CA TRP A 50 -3.21 -12.32 6.00
C TRP A 50 -2.79 -13.61 5.31
N ASN A 51 -3.58 -14.04 4.33
CA ASN A 51 -3.21 -15.17 3.50
C ASN A 51 -2.09 -14.78 2.54
N GLN A 52 -1.18 -15.70 2.30
CA GLN A 52 -0.16 -15.56 1.27
C GLN A 52 -0.83 -15.27 -0.08
N PHE A 53 -0.38 -14.22 -0.77
CA PHE A 53 -0.92 -13.83 -2.06
C PHE A 53 -0.44 -14.80 -3.14
N GLU A 54 -1.40 -15.37 -3.87
CA GLU A 54 -1.11 -16.33 -4.92
C GLU A 54 -0.97 -15.64 -6.28
N MET A 55 0.22 -15.75 -6.87
CA MET A 55 0.52 -15.24 -8.22
C MET A 55 0.74 -16.39 -9.19
N GLU A 56 0.44 -16.15 -10.48
CA GLU A 56 0.72 -17.10 -11.57
C GLU A 56 2.21 -17.49 -11.60
N ASP A 57 3.08 -16.49 -11.45
CA ASP A 57 4.49 -16.69 -11.14
C ASP A 57 4.79 -16.13 -9.74
N GLN A 58 4.91 -17.04 -8.77
CA GLN A 58 5.23 -16.70 -7.37
C GLN A 58 6.54 -15.92 -7.20
N ARG A 59 7.48 -16.02 -8.15
CA ARG A 59 8.75 -15.25 -8.11
C ARG A 59 8.53 -13.76 -8.36
N SER A 60 7.37 -13.40 -8.90
CA SER A 60 6.99 -12.00 -9.13
C SER A 60 6.59 -11.28 -7.84
N LEU A 61 6.22 -12.01 -6.78
CA LEU A 61 5.95 -11.46 -5.46
C LEU A 61 7.25 -11.33 -4.67
N LEU A 62 7.73 -10.11 -4.47
CA LEU A 62 8.99 -9.85 -3.77
C LEU A 62 8.77 -9.71 -2.27
N ALA A 63 7.74 -8.96 -1.87
CA ALA A 63 7.44 -8.65 -0.48
C ALA A 63 5.99 -8.16 -0.32
N TYR A 64 5.61 -7.84 0.92
CA TYR A 64 4.46 -7.00 1.23
C TYR A 64 4.95 -5.73 1.91
N THR A 65 4.15 -4.69 1.81
CA THR A 65 4.41 -3.40 2.44
C THR A 65 3.17 -3.01 3.24
N VAL A 66 3.35 -2.82 4.55
CA VAL A 66 2.30 -2.32 5.45
C VAL A 66 2.48 -0.82 5.60
N TYR A 67 1.44 -0.09 5.26
CA TYR A 67 1.38 1.36 5.46
C TYR A 67 0.53 1.63 6.70
N CYS A 68 1.05 2.38 7.66
CA CYS A 68 0.38 2.70 8.91
C CYS A 68 0.51 4.19 9.24
N ILE A 69 -0.59 4.86 9.59
CA ILE A 69 -0.59 6.28 9.95
C ILE A 69 -1.44 6.50 11.21
N GLU A 70 -1.09 7.52 12.00
CA GLU A 70 -1.95 7.99 13.09
C GLU A 70 -3.22 8.60 12.51
N ALA A 71 -4.38 8.15 13.01
CA ALA A 71 -5.69 8.50 12.49
C ALA A 71 -6.57 9.08 13.61
N PRO A 72 -6.36 10.34 14.02
CA PRO A 72 -7.17 10.96 15.08
C PRO A 72 -8.67 10.96 14.77
N SER A 73 -9.01 10.98 13.48
CA SER A 73 -10.36 10.76 12.96
C SER A 73 -10.35 9.53 12.04
N ARG A 74 -11.45 8.77 12.02
CA ARG A 74 -11.62 7.58 11.16
C ARG A 74 -11.94 7.92 9.69
N ASN A 75 -11.34 8.99 9.17
CA ASN A 75 -11.58 9.50 7.82
C ASN A 75 -10.27 9.55 7.01
N ILE A 76 -9.41 8.54 7.18
CA ILE A 76 -8.16 8.45 6.43
C ILE A 76 -8.43 7.83 5.06
N THR A 77 -7.93 8.50 4.02
CA THR A 77 -7.97 8.07 2.63
C THR A 77 -6.59 7.61 2.18
N LEU A 78 -6.53 6.84 1.08
CA LEU A 78 -5.25 6.43 0.46
C LEU A 78 -4.39 7.61 -0.02
N TYR A 79 -4.96 8.81 -0.11
CA TYR A 79 -4.29 10.02 -0.56
C TYR A 79 -3.83 10.91 0.59
N ASP A 80 -4.33 10.68 1.82
CA ASP A 80 -3.88 11.44 2.98
C ASP A 80 -2.40 11.15 3.21
N GLY A 81 -1.58 12.21 3.22
CA GLY A 81 -0.13 12.11 3.30
C GLY A 81 0.61 12.21 1.96
N ARG A 82 -0.07 12.11 0.79
CA ARG A 82 0.59 12.35 -0.51
C ARG A 82 0.73 13.85 -0.78
N ASP A 83 1.65 14.53 -0.10
CA ASP A 83 2.02 15.89 -0.48
C ASP A 83 2.82 15.89 -1.78
N ALA A 84 2.53 16.86 -2.66
CA ALA A 84 3.11 17.00 -4.00
C ALA A 84 4.65 17.10 -4.05
N CYS A 85 5.31 17.17 -2.89
CA CYS A 85 6.75 17.27 -2.71
C CYS A 85 7.36 16.13 -1.85
N SER A 86 6.80 14.92 -1.89
CA SER A 86 7.45 13.68 -1.40
C SER A 86 7.72 13.61 0.11
N GLN A 87 6.67 13.72 0.92
CA GLN A 87 6.72 13.16 2.27
C GLN A 87 5.38 12.49 2.60
N ASP A 88 5.28 11.21 2.21
CA ASP A 88 4.18 10.35 2.65
C ASP A 88 4.27 10.21 4.18
N ASN A 89 3.30 10.77 4.90
CA ASN A 89 3.21 10.65 6.38
C ASN A 89 2.90 9.22 6.87
N TRP A 90 2.81 8.26 5.96
CA TRP A 90 2.65 6.86 6.27
C TRP A 90 3.96 6.27 6.79
N ARG A 91 3.90 5.60 7.93
CA ARG A 91 4.96 4.70 8.36
C ARG A 91 4.89 3.44 7.52
N VAL A 92 6.02 3.08 6.93
CA VAL A 92 6.15 1.96 6.00
C VAL A 92 6.89 0.84 6.69
N TYR A 93 6.35 -0.38 6.62
CA TYR A 93 6.96 -1.58 7.15
C TYR A 93 7.04 -2.63 6.05
N ASP A 94 8.26 -3.00 5.69
CA ASP A 94 8.51 -4.05 4.71
C ASP A 94 8.42 -5.43 5.35
N VAL A 95 7.68 -6.32 4.69
CA VAL A 95 7.42 -7.67 5.15
C VAL A 95 7.90 -8.63 4.09
N ALA A 96 8.92 -9.41 4.42
CA ALA A 96 9.51 -10.37 3.51
C ALA A 96 8.45 -11.39 3.05
N ASN A 97 8.48 -11.71 1.76
CA ASN A 97 7.69 -12.82 1.24
C ASN A 97 8.16 -14.14 1.88
N GLN A 98 7.22 -15.00 2.27
CA GLN A 98 7.50 -16.31 2.88
C GLN A 98 6.95 -17.42 1.97
N PRO A 99 7.67 -17.75 0.87
CA PRO A 99 7.20 -18.76 -0.06
C PRO A 99 7.09 -20.12 0.64
N GLY A 100 5.92 -20.75 0.54
CA GLY A 100 5.61 -22.03 1.19
C GLY A 100 4.72 -21.93 2.43
N GLU A 101 4.62 -20.73 3.02
CA GLU A 101 3.66 -20.47 4.09
C GLU A 101 2.29 -20.11 3.51
N LYS A 102 1.22 -20.58 4.15
CA LYS A 102 -0.15 -20.24 3.74
C LYS A 102 -0.59 -18.87 4.25
N LYS A 103 0.04 -18.41 5.33
CA LYS A 103 -0.32 -17.18 6.04
C LYS A 103 0.92 -16.43 6.45
N ILE A 104 0.83 -15.12 6.37
CA ILE A 104 1.83 -14.20 6.88
C ILE A 104 1.33 -13.66 8.20
N VAL A 105 2.16 -13.76 9.24
CA VAL A 105 1.91 -13.17 10.56
C VAL A 105 2.98 -12.12 10.82
N GLN A 106 2.56 -10.86 10.95
CA GLN A 106 3.45 -9.72 11.06
C GLN A 106 3.10 -8.86 12.28
N PRO A 107 3.98 -8.82 13.30
CA PRO A 107 3.92 -7.81 14.35
C PRO A 107 4.26 -6.41 13.80
N LEU A 108 3.49 -5.41 14.21
CA LEU A 108 3.66 -4.00 13.87
C LEU A 108 4.05 -3.22 15.13
N PRO A 109 5.36 -2.98 15.37
CA PRO A 109 5.85 -2.37 16.60
C PRO A 109 5.79 -0.83 16.57
N ASN A 110 6.14 -0.23 17.72
CA ASN A 110 6.31 1.21 17.93
C ASN A 110 5.01 2.01 17.73
N LEU A 111 3.89 1.47 18.21
CA LEU A 111 2.62 2.18 18.30
C LEU A 111 2.55 2.96 19.63
N LYS A 112 1.88 4.09 19.61
CA LYS A 112 1.59 4.85 20.82
C LYS A 112 0.34 4.26 21.49
N PRO A 113 0.35 4.07 22.82
CA PRO A 113 -0.85 3.75 23.57
C PRO A 113 -1.97 4.78 23.34
N TYR A 114 -3.22 4.34 23.43
CA TYR A 114 -4.42 5.21 23.34
C TYR A 114 -4.50 6.06 22.07
N THR A 115 -3.86 5.62 20.99
CA THR A 115 -3.85 6.32 19.70
C THR A 115 -4.54 5.47 18.64
N TYR A 116 -5.43 6.08 17.84
CA TYR A 116 -6.04 5.41 16.70
C TYR A 116 -5.08 5.39 15.52
N TYR A 117 -5.00 4.26 14.83
CA TYR A 117 -4.19 4.08 13.64
C TYR A 117 -5.08 3.68 12.48
N ALA A 118 -4.67 4.05 11.27
CA ALA A 118 -5.20 3.48 10.04
C ALA A 118 -4.07 2.73 9.35
N PHE A 119 -4.36 1.56 8.78
CA PHE A 119 -3.36 0.81 8.03
C PHE A 119 -3.95 0.07 6.83
N TYR A 120 -3.11 -0.20 5.85
CA TYR A 120 -3.41 -1.12 4.75
C TYR A 120 -2.14 -1.87 4.33
N VAL A 121 -2.32 -2.98 3.64
CA VAL A 121 -1.23 -3.83 3.15
C VAL A 121 -1.28 -3.88 1.64
N LYS A 122 -0.11 -3.79 1.01
CA LYS A 122 0.03 -3.86 -0.45
C LYS A 122 1.13 -4.86 -0.81
N THR A 123 0.96 -5.61 -1.87
CA THR A 123 2.02 -6.46 -2.42
C THR A 123 3.08 -5.61 -3.12
N TYR A 124 4.35 -5.93 -2.89
CA TYR A 124 5.49 -5.39 -3.62
C TYR A 124 5.96 -6.43 -4.64
N THR A 125 5.84 -6.10 -5.92
CA THR A 125 6.06 -7.02 -7.04
C THR A 125 7.08 -6.47 -8.03
N ILE A 126 7.62 -7.35 -8.87
CA ILE A 126 8.45 -6.93 -10.02
C ILE A 126 7.64 -6.06 -11.00
N ALA A 127 8.32 -5.20 -11.76
CA ALA A 127 7.66 -4.26 -12.68
C ALA A 127 6.88 -4.95 -13.81
N SER A 128 7.23 -6.17 -14.18
CA SER A 128 6.52 -6.96 -15.20
C SER A 128 5.30 -7.71 -14.67
N ALA A 129 5.02 -7.66 -13.36
CA ALA A 129 3.87 -8.32 -12.77
C ALA A 129 2.57 -7.70 -13.29
N ARG A 130 1.63 -8.57 -13.69
CA ARG A 130 0.31 -8.18 -14.22
C ARG A 130 -0.80 -8.23 -13.17
N THR A 131 -0.48 -8.69 -11.96
CA THR A 131 -1.40 -8.83 -10.85
C THR A 131 -0.71 -8.36 -9.58
N GLY A 132 -1.51 -7.85 -8.66
CA GLY A 132 -1.09 -7.49 -7.32
C GLY A 132 -2.29 -7.54 -6.39
N ALA A 133 -2.05 -7.34 -5.10
CA ALA A 133 -3.10 -7.26 -4.13
C ALA A 133 -2.92 -6.06 -3.20
N GLN A 134 -4.05 -5.54 -2.75
CA GLN A 134 -4.09 -4.48 -1.76
C GLN A 134 -5.28 -4.72 -0.85
N SER A 135 -5.09 -4.50 0.45
CA SER A 135 -6.20 -4.51 1.40
C SER A 135 -6.96 -3.18 1.37
N GLU A 136 -8.20 -3.22 1.85
CA GLU A 136 -8.87 -2.02 2.33
C GLU A 136 -8.12 -1.40 3.53
N ILE A 137 -8.39 -0.12 3.78
CA ILE A 137 -7.91 0.57 4.99
C ILE A 137 -8.67 0.03 6.20
N LYS A 138 -7.93 -0.37 7.23
CA LYS A 138 -8.45 -0.82 8.52
C LYS A 138 -7.97 0.09 9.65
N TYR A 139 -8.68 0.03 10.77
CA TYR A 139 -8.46 0.86 11.96
C TYR A 139 -8.30 -0.01 13.21
#